data_AF-A0A9W5MYJ6-F1
#
_entry.id   AF-A0A9W5MYJ6-F1
#
_cell.length_a   1.000
_cell.length_b   1.000
_cell.length_c   1.000
_cell.angle_alpha   90.00
_cell.angle_beta   90.00
_cell.angle_gamma   90.00
#
_symmetry.space_group_name_H-M   'P 1'
#
loop_
_entity.id
_entity.type
_entity.pdbx_description
1 polymer ?
#
loop_
_entity_poly.entity_id
_entity_poly.type
_entity_poly.pdbx_seq_one_letter_code
_entity_poly.pdbx_strand_id
1 'polypeptide(L)'
;METRKCSGYEERKPINEFYKKGFNKQGIQQYSSRCRQCQAEYHAKYYAVKKPKLPGTRRRAKEFTDADEERIFASKLGAPSMSESAEIANEACPQLDPQYWPIGVAESIYKQFGMKWSYV
;
A
#
# COMPACT_ATOMS: atom_id res chain seq x y z
N MET A 1 12.52 -37.46 21.57
CA MET A 1 12.21 -36.16 20.95
C MET A 1 13.37 -35.79 20.04
N GLU A 2 13.10 -35.35 18.82
CA GLU A 2 14.15 -34.91 17.91
C GLU A 2 14.76 -33.60 18.43
N THR A 3 16.08 -33.60 18.63
CA THR A 3 16.84 -32.43 19.12
C THR A 3 17.80 -31.94 18.07
N ARG A 4 17.96 -30.63 17.93
CA ARG A 4 18.88 -29.99 16.98
C ARG A 4 19.82 -29.02 17.70
N LYS A 5 21.08 -28.98 17.27
CA LYS A 5 22.06 -27.99 17.78
C LYS A 5 21.66 -26.60 17.28
N CYS A 6 21.49 -25.66 18.22
CA CYS A 6 21.32 -24.25 17.88
C CYS A 6 22.67 -23.63 17.50
N SER A 7 22.74 -22.88 16.39
CA SER A 7 23.99 -22.20 16.00
C SER A 7 24.36 -21.00 16.85
N GLY A 8 23.51 -20.56 17.79
CA GLY A 8 23.75 -19.40 18.65
C GLY A 8 24.20 -19.80 20.06
N TYR A 9 23.40 -20.59 20.74
CA TYR A 9 23.69 -21.10 22.09
C TYR A 9 24.55 -22.36 22.12
N GLU A 10 24.79 -23.00 20.96
CA GLU A 10 25.49 -24.29 20.82
C GLU A 10 24.89 -25.48 21.59
N GLU A 11 23.83 -25.27 22.36
CA GLU A 11 23.05 -26.29 23.04
C GLU A 11 22.13 -27.06 22.08
N ARG A 12 21.83 -28.32 22.44
CA ARG A 12 20.83 -29.14 21.77
C ARG A 12 19.45 -28.82 22.34
N LYS A 13 18.59 -28.25 21.51
CA LYS A 13 17.21 -27.88 21.84
C LYS A 13 16.22 -28.76 21.06
N PRO A 14 14.99 -28.97 21.57
CA PRO A 14 13.96 -29.70 20.84
C PRO A 14 13.60 -28.97 19.53
N ILE A 15 13.24 -29.72 18.49
CA ILE A 15 12.92 -29.14 17.17
C ILE A 15 11.77 -28.11 17.21
N ASN A 16 10.84 -28.23 18.16
CA ASN A 16 9.73 -27.29 18.31
C ASN A 16 10.20 -25.84 18.60
N GLU A 17 11.38 -25.67 19.19
CA GLU A 17 11.98 -24.36 19.46
C GLU A 17 12.63 -23.72 18.22
N PHE A 18 12.58 -24.38 17.06
CA PHE A 18 13.08 -23.85 15.79
C PHE A 18 11.91 -23.47 14.88
N TYR A 19 12.10 -22.44 14.04
CA TYR A 19 11.12 -22.08 13.02
C TYR A 19 11.19 -23.05 11.83
N LYS A 20 10.03 -23.35 11.24
CA LYS A 20 9.92 -24.10 9.98
C LYS A 20 10.35 -23.17 8.82
N LYS A 21 11.29 -23.63 7.99
CA LYS A 21 11.82 -22.85 6.84
C LYS A 21 11.15 -23.23 5.52
N GLY A 22 10.62 -24.45 5.42
CA GLY A 22 10.03 -25.01 4.20
C GLY A 22 10.41 -26.47 4.04
N PHE A 23 10.16 -27.05 2.87
CA PHE A 23 10.51 -28.43 2.55
C PHE A 23 11.68 -28.50 1.57
N ASN A 24 12.49 -29.55 1.71
CA ASN A 24 13.51 -29.91 0.72
C ASN A 24 12.90 -30.47 -0.57
N LYS A 25 13.69 -30.58 -1.64
CA LYS A 25 13.30 -31.26 -2.90
C LYS A 25 12.82 -32.70 -2.67
N GLN A 26 13.27 -33.33 -1.58
CA GLN A 26 12.90 -34.67 -1.13
C GLN A 26 11.66 -34.69 -0.20
N GLY A 27 11.00 -33.56 0.03
CA GLY A 27 9.83 -33.46 0.91
C GLY A 27 10.13 -33.43 2.41
N ILE A 28 11.39 -33.36 2.82
CA ILE A 28 11.77 -33.30 4.25
C ILE A 28 11.62 -31.87 4.78
N GLN A 29 10.93 -31.72 5.91
CA GLN A 29 10.75 -30.42 6.59
C GLN A 29 12.10 -29.87 7.08
N GLN A 30 12.48 -28.72 6.53
CA GLN A 30 13.62 -27.95 7.01
C GLN A 30 13.21 -27.00 8.14
N TYR A 31 14.13 -26.85 9.09
CA TYR A 31 14.03 -25.89 10.18
C TYR A 31 15.17 -24.86 10.12
N SER A 32 14.99 -23.73 10.78
CA SER A 32 16.03 -22.72 10.99
C SER A 32 17.25 -23.29 11.70
N SER A 33 18.43 -22.69 11.48
CA SER A 33 19.67 -23.02 12.19
C SER A 33 19.74 -22.43 13.60
N ARG A 34 18.99 -21.35 13.85
CA ARG A 34 18.92 -20.67 15.14
C ARG A 34 17.59 -21.00 15.83
N CYS A 35 17.63 -21.16 17.15
CA CYS A 35 16.41 -21.30 17.96
C CYS A 35 15.63 -19.97 18.00
N ARG A 36 14.34 -20.05 18.36
CA ARG A 36 13.44 -18.89 18.47
C ARG A 36 14.00 -17.79 19.36
N GLN A 37 14.63 -18.14 20.48
CA GLN A 37 15.21 -17.18 21.42
C GLN A 37 16.38 -16.39 20.80
N CYS A 38 17.35 -17.08 20.19
CA CYS A 38 18.46 -16.41 19.48
C CYS A 38 17.95 -15.47 18.40
N GLN A 39 16.90 -15.87 17.68
CA GLN A 39 16.34 -15.07 16.62
C GLN A 39 15.61 -13.84 17.18
N ALA A 40 14.88 -13.98 18.28
CA ALA A 40 14.24 -12.87 18.98
C ALA A 40 15.27 -11.83 19.48
N GLU A 41 16.36 -12.28 20.10
CA GLU A 41 17.44 -11.39 20.55
C GLU A 41 18.15 -10.69 19.38
N TYR A 42 18.39 -11.42 18.28
CA TYR A 42 18.95 -10.84 17.07
C TYR A 42 18.04 -9.74 16.51
N HIS A 43 16.73 -10.00 16.42
CA HIS A 43 15.76 -9.00 15.98
C HIS A 43 15.67 -7.83 16.95
N ALA A 44 15.69 -8.06 18.27
CA ALA A 44 15.69 -6.99 19.27
C ALA A 44 16.90 -6.06 19.09
N LYS A 45 18.12 -6.61 18.93
CA LYS A 45 19.33 -5.83 18.65
C LYS A 45 19.23 -5.09 17.31
N TYR A 46 18.77 -5.77 16.26
CA TYR A 46 18.58 -5.18 14.94
C TYR A 46 17.61 -3.99 14.96
N TYR A 47 16.45 -4.16 15.59
CA TYR A 47 15.44 -3.12 15.70
C TYR A 47 15.85 -2.01 16.68
N ALA A 48 16.60 -2.30 17.74
CA ALA A 48 17.17 -1.25 18.60
C ALA A 48 18.08 -0.30 17.81
N VAL A 49 18.89 -0.82 16.89
CA VAL A 49 19.77 -0.02 16.01
C VAL A 49 18.99 0.69 14.89
N LYS A 50 17.94 0.07 14.37
CA LYS A 50 17.15 0.63 13.26
C LYS A 50 16.06 1.61 13.69
N LYS A 51 15.43 1.43 14.86
CA LYS A 51 14.42 2.37 15.40
C LYS A 51 14.86 3.85 15.39
N PRO A 52 16.10 4.22 15.76
CA PRO A 52 16.54 5.61 15.67
C PRO A 52 16.85 6.07 14.23
N LYS A 53 17.08 5.14 13.29
CA LYS A 53 17.42 5.45 11.88
C LYS A 53 16.22 5.44 10.95
N LEU A 54 15.09 4.91 11.39
CA LEU A 54 13.86 4.95 10.62
C LEU A 54 13.23 6.33 10.83
N PRO A 55 13.16 7.21 9.80
CA PRO A 55 12.39 8.43 9.91
C PRO A 55 10.97 8.00 10.30
N GLY A 56 10.50 8.49 11.45
CA GLY A 56 9.34 7.96 12.16
C GLY A 56 8.30 7.40 11.21
N THR A 57 8.22 6.08 11.10
CA THR A 57 7.30 5.37 10.19
C THR A 57 5.88 5.40 10.73
N ARG A 58 5.43 6.57 11.19
CA ARG A 58 4.12 7.06 10.80
C ARG A 58 4.42 8.03 9.66
N ARG A 59 4.56 7.50 8.44
CA ARG A 59 4.11 8.29 7.30
C ARG A 59 2.68 8.66 7.70
N ARG A 60 2.44 9.90 8.13
CA ARG A 60 1.08 10.43 8.08
C ARG A 60 0.58 10.04 6.70
N ALA A 61 -0.63 9.49 6.60
CA ALA A 61 -1.23 9.29 5.30
C ALA A 61 -1.02 10.62 4.56
N LYS A 62 -0.17 10.61 3.53
CA LYS A 62 0.03 11.81 2.75
C LYS A 62 -1.35 12.09 2.19
N GLU A 63 -1.88 13.27 2.47
CA GLU A 63 -3.16 13.68 1.91
C GLU A 63 -3.03 13.47 0.40
N PHE A 64 -3.90 12.63 -0.13
CA PHE A 64 -3.88 12.26 -1.53
C PHE A 64 -4.41 13.47 -2.28
N THR A 65 -3.50 14.20 -2.91
CA THR A 65 -3.84 15.41 -3.66
C THR A 65 -4.12 15.05 -5.12
N ASP A 66 -4.85 15.91 -5.81
CA ASP A 66 -5.17 15.75 -7.24
C ASP A 66 -3.91 15.53 -8.11
N ALA A 67 -2.79 16.14 -7.73
CA ALA A 67 -1.49 15.92 -8.39
C ALA A 67 -0.90 14.50 -8.18
N ASP A 68 -1.21 13.84 -7.06
CA ASP A 68 -0.82 12.45 -6.83
C ASP A 68 -1.76 11.49 -7.59
N GLU A 69 -3.04 11.85 -7.79
CA GLU A 69 -3.96 11.17 -8.73
C GLU A 69 -3.42 11.24 -10.15
N GLU A 70 -3.17 12.44 -10.67
CA GLU A 70 -2.64 12.67 -12.02
C GLU A 70 -1.34 11.90 -12.25
N ARG A 71 -0.44 11.85 -11.26
CA ARG A 71 0.80 11.06 -11.38
C ARG A 71 0.51 9.56 -11.52
N ILE A 72 -0.49 9.03 -10.81
CA ILE A 72 -0.88 7.63 -10.90
C ILE A 72 -1.54 7.34 -12.25
N PHE A 73 -2.42 8.22 -12.72
CA PHE A 73 -3.04 8.12 -14.05
C PHE A 73 -1.98 8.18 -15.16
N ALA A 74 -1.07 9.14 -15.12
CA ALA A 74 0.04 9.26 -16.06
C ALA A 74 0.99 8.03 -16.04
N SER A 75 1.19 7.42 -14.87
CA SER A 75 2.00 6.21 -14.74
C SER A 75 1.31 4.95 -15.31
N LYS A 76 -0.02 4.96 -15.42
CA LYS A 76 -0.83 3.89 -16.03
C LYS A 76 -1.18 4.25 -17.47
N LEU A 77 -0.16 4.18 -18.34
CA LEU A 77 -0.28 3.82 -19.76
C LEU A 77 -1.57 4.25 -20.48
N GLY A 78 -1.61 5.52 -20.90
CA GLY A 78 -2.51 5.99 -21.97
C GLY A 78 -3.98 6.17 -21.61
N ALA A 79 -4.36 6.07 -20.33
CA ALA A 79 -5.69 6.49 -19.89
C ALA A 79 -5.70 8.03 -19.72
N PRO A 80 -6.65 8.75 -20.33
CA PRO A 80 -6.84 10.18 -20.07
C PRO A 80 -7.10 10.41 -18.59
N SER A 81 -6.69 11.57 -18.07
CA SER A 81 -7.04 11.97 -16.70
C SER A 81 -8.56 12.02 -16.52
N MET A 82 -9.04 12.13 -15.28
CA MET A 82 -10.49 12.24 -15.03
C MET A 82 -11.09 13.48 -15.71
N SER A 83 -10.36 14.60 -15.78
CA SER A 83 -10.79 15.82 -16.47
C SER A 83 -10.80 15.63 -17.98
N GLU A 84 -9.73 15.07 -18.56
CA GLU A 84 -9.67 14.78 -20.00
C GLU A 84 -10.76 13.78 -20.43
N SER A 85 -11.06 12.80 -19.58
CA SER A 85 -12.15 11.84 -19.82
C SER A 85 -13.52 12.52 -19.82
N ALA A 86 -13.73 13.49 -18.92
CA ALA A 86 -14.95 14.27 -18.86
C ALA A 86 -15.09 15.18 -20.10
N GLU A 87 -14.01 15.80 -20.55
CA GLU A 87 -13.98 16.60 -21.79
C GLU A 87 -14.31 15.74 -23.01
N ILE A 88 -13.67 14.58 -23.17
CA ILE A 88 -13.98 13.64 -24.26
C ILE A 88 -15.44 13.18 -24.21
N ALA A 89 -15.98 12.92 -23.01
CA ALA A 89 -17.37 12.53 -22.85
C ALA A 89 -18.34 13.66 -23.23
N ASN A 90 -18.00 14.90 -22.88
CA ASN A 90 -18.76 16.09 -23.25
C ASN A 90 -18.71 16.34 -24.77
N GLU A 91 -17.56 16.15 -25.42
CA GLU A 91 -17.42 16.22 -26.88
C GLU A 91 -18.27 15.15 -27.58
N ALA A 92 -18.25 13.92 -27.08
CA ALA A 92 -19.02 12.81 -27.65
C ALA A 92 -20.53 12.92 -27.36
N CYS A 93 -20.91 13.50 -26.21
CA CYS A 93 -22.29 13.69 -25.80
C CYS A 93 -22.49 15.08 -25.16
N PRO A 94 -22.82 16.10 -25.97
CA PRO A 94 -22.97 17.48 -25.48
C PRO A 94 -24.02 17.67 -24.38
N GLN A 95 -24.94 16.72 -24.21
CA GLN A 95 -25.95 16.76 -23.13
C GLN A 95 -25.33 16.54 -21.74
N LEU A 96 -24.15 15.93 -21.66
CA LEU A 96 -23.40 15.75 -20.42
C LEU A 96 -22.66 17.01 -19.99
N ASP A 97 -22.40 17.92 -20.92
CA ASP A 97 -21.71 19.16 -20.65
C ASP A 97 -22.63 20.11 -19.85
N PRO A 98 -22.21 20.56 -18.65
CA PRO A 98 -22.96 21.48 -17.82
C PRO A 98 -23.41 22.77 -18.54
N GLN A 99 -22.75 23.16 -19.63
CA GLN A 99 -23.11 24.33 -20.42
C GLN A 99 -24.50 24.20 -21.08
N TYR A 100 -24.97 22.98 -21.37
CA TYR A 100 -26.26 22.73 -22.01
C TYR A 100 -27.37 22.35 -21.01
N TRP A 101 -27.07 22.34 -19.71
CA TRP A 101 -28.06 22.01 -18.69
C TRP A 101 -29.03 23.18 -18.45
N PRO A 102 -30.32 22.89 -18.19
CA PRO A 102 -31.26 23.93 -17.79
C PRO A 102 -30.81 24.54 -16.46
N ILE A 103 -30.81 25.88 -16.40
CA ILE A 103 -30.26 26.70 -15.30
C ILE A 103 -30.63 26.18 -13.90
N GLY A 104 -31.91 25.88 -13.67
CA GLY A 104 -32.37 25.41 -12.35
C GLY A 104 -31.84 24.02 -11.96
N VAL A 105 -31.57 23.16 -12.94
CA VAL A 105 -30.98 21.84 -12.68
C VAL A 105 -29.49 21.98 -12.37
N ALA A 106 -28.76 22.78 -13.16
CA ALA A 106 -27.35 23.05 -12.91
C ALA A 106 -27.14 23.69 -11.53
N GLU A 107 -27.89 24.71 -11.17
CA GLU A 107 -27.79 25.36 -9.86
C GLU A 107 -28.01 24.38 -8.70
N SER A 108 -29.00 23.48 -8.84
CA SER A 108 -29.29 22.46 -7.82
C SER A 108 -28.14 21.45 -7.64
N ILE A 109 -27.51 21.02 -8.72
CA ILE A 109 -26.41 20.06 -8.71
C ILE A 109 -25.15 20.70 -8.11
N TYR A 110 -24.78 21.91 -8.56
CA TYR A 110 -23.61 22.62 -8.02
C TYR A 110 -23.75 22.86 -6.51
N LYS A 111 -24.95 23.19 -6.04
CA LYS A 111 -25.25 23.36 -4.61
C LYS A 111 -25.08 22.06 -3.81
N GLN A 112 -25.45 20.91 -4.36
CA GLN A 112 -25.24 19.61 -3.70
C GLN A 112 -23.75 19.29 -3.50
N PHE A 113 -22.91 19.67 -4.46
CA PHE A 113 -21.46 19.48 -4.39
C PHE A 113 -20.73 20.63 -3.68
N GLY A 114 -21.45 21.63 -3.14
CA GLY A 114 -20.85 22.78 -2.46
C GLY A 114 -20.05 23.72 -3.38
N MET A 115 -20.28 23.63 -4.68
CA MET A 115 -19.61 24.45 -5.69
C MET A 115 -20.43 25.71 -6.00
N LYS A 116 -19.75 26.81 -6.32
CA LYS A 116 -20.43 28.01 -6.85
C LYS A 116 -20.74 27.78 -8.32
N TRP A 117 -22.00 27.93 -8.69
CA TRP A 117 -22.39 27.94 -10.09
C TRP A 117 -21.86 29.21 -10.76
N SER A 118 -21.06 29.06 -11.81
CA SER A 118 -20.59 30.16 -12.65
C SER A 118 -21.06 29.93 -14.08
N TYR A 119 -21.90 30.83 -14.58
CA TYR A 119 -22.26 30.88 -15.99
C TYR A 119 -21.14 31.61 -16.73
N VAL A 120 -20.50 30.95 -17.70
CA VAL A 120 -19.69 31.61 -18.73
C VAL A 120 -20.54 31.66 -19.99
#